data_AF-A0A8B6H187-F1
#
_entry.id   AF-A0A8B6H187-F1
#
_cell.length_a   1.000
_cell.length_b   1.000
_cell.length_c   1.000
_cell.angle_alpha   90.00
_cell.angle_beta   90.00
_cell.angle_gamma   90.00
#
_symmetry.space_group_name_H-M   'P 1'
#
loop_
_entity.id
_entity.type
_entity.pdbx_description
1 polymer ?
#
loop_
_entity_poly.entity_id
_entity_poly.type
_entity_poly.pdbx_seq_one_letter_code
_entity_poly.pdbx_strand_id
1 'polypeptide(L)'
;MDDVCSADDDKCKKPNLSGVGMIEKGKCSLTGELLRFRPMTLLDCAKKCFITSQCTSINYRQNWKLCDLVMSSDDGNKMADDSTCIRSNITTWQKSLAGQCADHNCEKGQKCEFNADGNNLKCVEAYCKGLPITPNAAVDERFGLRRNLDTGNKYKCNKGYKMKGNPFAVCQSPGHWKVLFYCTTKVTVCGAEGYQYDMTTKTCIKLVKAPKSKWEAAREICQRQADGDLVSITTKEKWDFIIKYLE
;
A
#
# COMPACT_ATOMS: atom_id res chain seq x y z
N MET A 1 12.02 39.15 30.63
CA MET A 1 13.48 39.33 30.55
C MET A 1 14.00 38.39 31.61
N ASP A 2 14.44 37.17 31.29
CA ASP A 2 15.25 36.76 30.14
C ASP A 2 14.99 35.30 29.75
N ASP A 3 14.99 35.00 28.46
CA ASP A 3 15.23 33.66 27.92
C ASP A 3 15.93 33.83 26.56
N VAL A 4 17.21 34.18 26.63
CA VAL A 4 18.08 34.24 25.45
C VAL A 4 18.66 32.83 25.26
N CYS A 5 17.97 31.98 24.48
CA CYS A 5 18.61 30.80 23.92
C CYS A 5 19.69 31.27 22.92
N SER A 6 20.96 31.05 23.26
CA SER A 6 22.07 31.26 22.33
C SER A 6 21.97 30.33 21.12
N ALA A 7 22.50 30.78 19.98
CA ALA A 7 22.34 30.11 18.68
C ALA A 7 23.00 28.72 18.58
N ASP A 8 23.82 28.33 19.56
CA ASP A 8 24.65 27.12 19.54
C ASP A 8 24.17 25.99 20.49
N ASP A 9 22.96 26.09 21.05
CA ASP A 9 22.45 25.09 21.98
C ASP A 9 21.52 24.07 21.27
N ASP A 10 22.06 22.87 21.00
CA ASP A 10 21.42 21.75 20.28
C ASP A 10 20.19 21.13 21.02
N LYS A 11 19.78 21.74 22.13
CA LYS A 11 18.68 21.29 23.01
C LYS A 11 17.55 22.30 23.18
N CYS A 12 17.59 23.47 22.54
CA CYS A 12 16.58 24.50 22.78
C CYS A 12 15.24 24.17 22.09
N LYS A 13 14.20 23.91 22.90
CA LYS A 13 12.79 23.89 22.48
C LYS A 13 12.42 25.30 22.05
N LYS A 14 12.12 25.50 20.75
CA LYS A 14 11.72 26.81 20.23
C LYS A 14 10.21 26.84 20.04
N PRO A 15 9.52 27.96 20.33
CA PRO A 15 8.14 28.11 19.87
C PRO A 15 8.09 27.96 18.34
N ASN A 16 7.03 27.34 17.83
CA ASN A 16 6.74 27.31 16.40
C ASN A 16 6.61 28.76 15.86
N LEU A 17 6.73 28.94 14.54
CA LEU A 17 6.58 30.21 13.83
C LEU A 17 5.29 30.99 14.19
N SER A 18 4.26 30.31 14.70
CA SER A 18 2.99 30.90 15.15
C SER A 18 2.83 30.99 16.68
N GLY A 19 3.81 30.58 17.49
CA GLY A 19 3.75 30.66 18.95
C GLY A 19 2.76 29.72 19.65
N VAL A 20 2.09 28.84 18.91
CA VAL A 20 1.00 27.98 19.43
C VAL A 20 1.46 26.59 19.91
N GLY A 21 2.76 26.30 19.88
CA GLY A 21 3.33 25.02 20.31
C GLY A 21 4.86 25.04 20.30
N MET A 22 5.51 24.08 20.97
CA MET A 22 6.98 23.97 21.05
C MET A 22 7.52 22.93 20.08
N ILE A 23 8.65 23.21 19.42
CA ILE A 23 9.27 22.31 18.44
C ILE A 23 10.72 21.97 18.81
N GLU A 24 11.13 20.76 18.43
CA GLU A 24 12.49 20.22 18.56
C GLU A 24 12.97 19.84 17.15
N LYS A 25 14.16 20.31 16.75
CA LYS A 25 14.74 20.00 15.44
C LYS A 25 15.79 18.90 15.56
N GLY A 26 16.01 18.17 14.47
CA GLY A 26 17.14 17.24 14.36
C GLY A 26 16.88 15.85 14.90
N LYS A 27 15.74 15.60 15.54
CA LYS A 27 15.38 14.29 16.11
C LYS A 27 13.97 13.88 15.74
N CYS A 28 13.80 12.63 15.32
CA CYS A 28 12.54 12.07 14.83
C CYS A 28 12.18 10.82 15.64
N SER A 29 10.92 10.68 16.10
CA SER A 29 10.46 9.43 16.71
C SER A 29 10.44 8.31 15.67
N LEU A 30 11.09 7.18 15.96
CA LEU A 30 10.94 5.94 15.19
C LEU A 30 10.02 4.94 15.90
N THR A 31 9.28 5.42 16.89
CA THR A 31 8.63 4.58 17.88
C THR A 31 7.16 4.46 17.58
N GLY A 32 6.66 3.25 17.78
CA GLY A 32 5.25 2.96 17.65
C GLY A 32 4.72 3.02 16.22
N GLU A 33 3.40 2.94 16.12
CA GLU A 33 2.67 3.06 14.88
C GLU A 33 2.72 4.52 14.38
N LEU A 34 3.19 4.72 13.14
CA LEU A 34 3.24 6.02 12.49
C LEU A 34 2.14 6.13 11.43
N LEU A 35 1.23 7.10 11.59
CA LEU A 35 0.27 7.44 10.54
C LEU A 35 0.83 8.57 9.68
N ARG A 36 1.15 8.25 8.42
CA ARG A 36 1.86 9.14 7.50
C ARG A 36 0.94 9.88 6.54
N PHE A 37 0.95 11.21 6.60
CA PHE A 37 0.18 12.11 5.76
C PHE A 37 1.10 13.02 4.93
N ARG A 38 0.76 13.23 3.65
CA ARG A 38 1.46 14.17 2.78
C ARG A 38 0.62 14.54 1.54
N PRO A 39 0.70 15.79 1.03
CA PRO A 39 1.34 16.94 1.66
C PRO A 39 0.46 17.52 2.79
N MET A 40 1.07 18.03 3.85
CA MET A 40 0.38 18.64 5.00
C MET A 40 1.21 19.79 5.57
N THR A 41 0.59 20.84 6.12
CA THR A 41 1.33 21.87 6.85
C THR A 41 1.71 21.38 8.25
N LEU A 42 2.69 22.02 8.89
CA LEU A 42 3.03 21.70 10.30
C LEU A 42 1.83 21.93 11.24
N LEU A 43 1.05 22.98 10.99
CA LEU A 43 -0.14 23.29 11.78
C LEU A 43 -1.23 22.24 11.59
N ASP A 44 -1.51 21.83 10.36
CA ASP A 44 -2.49 20.79 10.07
C ASP A 44 -2.06 19.44 10.63
N CYS A 45 -0.74 19.17 10.66
CA CYS A 45 -0.18 17.98 11.29
C CYS A 45 -0.49 17.94 12.79
N ALA A 46 -0.26 19.05 13.50
CA ALA A 46 -0.62 19.17 14.92
C ALA A 46 -2.14 19.05 15.13
N LYS A 47 -2.96 19.77 14.35
CA LYS A 47 -4.42 19.66 14.40
C LYS A 47 -4.90 18.21 14.21
N LYS A 48 -4.33 17.50 13.23
CA LYS A 48 -4.66 16.11 12.95
C LYS A 48 -4.31 15.20 14.13
N CYS A 49 -3.19 15.45 14.80
CA CYS A 49 -2.80 14.73 16.01
C CYS A 49 -3.83 14.93 17.13
N PHE A 50 -4.23 16.18 17.42
CA PHE A 50 -5.23 16.45 18.46
C PHE A 50 -6.55 15.73 18.26
N ILE A 51 -7.05 15.69 17.02
CA ILE A 51 -8.34 15.06 16.73
C ILE A 51 -8.24 13.54 16.57
N THR A 52 -7.05 12.95 16.68
CA THR A 52 -6.81 11.52 16.50
C THR A 52 -6.48 10.90 17.85
N SER A 53 -7.33 10.00 18.32
CA SER A 53 -7.14 9.31 19.60
C SER A 53 -5.78 8.61 19.62
N GLN A 54 -5.07 8.72 20.75
CA GLN A 54 -3.74 8.14 21.00
C GLN A 54 -2.55 8.78 20.28
N CYS A 55 -2.73 9.88 19.53
CA CYS A 55 -1.58 10.63 19.03
C CYS A 55 -0.90 11.40 20.18
N THR A 56 0.41 11.23 20.34
CA THR A 56 1.20 11.83 21.43
C THR A 56 2.13 12.94 20.95
N SER A 57 2.63 12.80 19.73
CA SER A 57 3.55 13.75 19.12
C SER A 57 3.48 13.65 17.61
N ILE A 58 4.10 14.60 16.94
CA ILE A 58 4.24 14.63 15.49
C ILE A 58 5.71 14.63 15.11
N ASN A 59 6.04 13.95 14.02
CA ASN A 59 7.26 14.19 13.26
C ASN A 59 6.89 14.90 11.96
N TYR A 60 7.56 16.00 11.65
CA TYR A 60 7.28 16.80 10.47
C TYR A 60 8.55 17.04 9.66
N ARG A 61 8.55 16.65 8.39
CA ARG A 61 9.67 16.86 7.46
C ARG A 61 9.31 17.96 6.47
N GLN A 62 10.02 19.08 6.56
CA GLN A 62 9.68 20.31 5.83
C GLN A 62 9.78 20.13 4.31
N ASN A 63 10.82 19.45 3.83
CA ASN A 63 11.11 19.28 2.40
C ASN A 63 9.96 18.63 1.62
N TRP A 64 9.28 17.65 2.24
CA TRP A 64 8.20 16.90 1.59
C TRP A 64 6.81 17.23 2.14
N LYS A 65 6.70 18.22 3.04
CA LYS A 65 5.47 18.52 3.77
C LYS A 65 4.86 17.24 4.35
N LEU A 66 5.70 16.40 4.92
CA LEU A 66 5.36 15.05 5.37
C LEU A 66 5.14 15.08 6.88
N CYS A 67 3.97 14.64 7.29
CA CYS A 67 3.52 14.55 8.68
C CYS A 67 3.40 13.08 9.07
N ASP A 68 4.11 12.65 10.11
CA ASP A 68 3.88 11.38 10.77
C ASP A 68 3.28 11.65 12.15
N LEU A 69 2.07 11.15 12.39
CA LEU A 69 1.47 11.12 13.72
C LEU A 69 2.09 9.96 14.52
N VAL A 70 2.64 10.27 15.69
CA VAL A 70 3.28 9.29 16.58
C VAL A 70 2.24 8.81 17.59
N MET A 71 1.74 7.59 17.36
CA MET A 71 0.72 6.97 18.20
C MET A 71 1.33 6.35 19.45
N SER A 72 0.59 6.31 20.56
CA SER A 72 1.04 5.86 21.89
C SER A 72 1.24 4.34 22.02
N SER A 73 1.71 3.64 20.99
CA SER A 73 1.98 2.20 21.10
C SER A 73 3.33 1.96 21.76
N ASP A 74 3.28 1.21 22.85
CA ASP A 74 4.32 0.79 23.80
C ASP A 74 5.77 0.69 23.29
N ASP A 75 6.66 1.00 24.24
CA ASP A 75 8.11 0.79 24.28
C ASP A 75 9.03 1.66 23.40
N GLY A 76 9.47 2.76 24.03
CA GLY A 76 10.90 3.11 24.01
C GLY A 76 11.19 4.44 23.35
N ASN A 77 12.12 5.21 23.90
CA ASN A 77 12.59 6.49 23.38
C ASN A 77 13.49 6.32 22.12
N LYS A 78 13.10 5.52 21.11
CA LYS A 78 13.90 5.37 19.89
C LYS A 78 13.78 6.60 19.01
N MET A 79 14.77 7.47 19.11
CA MET A 79 14.91 8.64 18.27
C MET A 79 15.93 8.33 17.18
N ALA A 80 15.69 8.82 15.97
CA ALA A 80 16.71 8.93 14.94
C ALA A 80 17.11 10.39 14.77
N ASP A 81 18.41 10.61 14.62
CA ASP A 81 18.92 11.90 14.19
C ASP A 81 18.54 12.11 12.72
N ASP A 82 17.80 13.18 12.47
CA ASP A 82 17.34 13.60 11.15
C ASP A 82 17.25 15.12 11.17
N SER A 83 18.26 15.78 10.58
CA SER A 83 18.37 17.24 10.53
C SER A 83 17.20 17.92 9.83
N THR A 84 16.43 17.17 9.02
CA THR A 84 15.24 17.68 8.30
C THR A 84 13.94 17.51 9.09
N CYS A 85 14.00 16.80 10.22
CA CYS A 85 12.84 16.49 11.05
C CYS A 85 12.61 17.54 12.12
N ILE A 86 11.33 17.91 12.26
CA ILE A 86 10.78 18.68 13.36
C ILE A 86 9.89 17.74 14.17
N ARG A 87 10.29 17.44 15.40
CA ARG A 87 9.46 16.73 16.37
C ARG A 87 8.74 17.72 17.24
N SER A 88 7.52 17.38 17.65
CA SER A 88 6.79 18.18 18.61
C SER A 88 5.79 17.36 19.42
N ASN A 89 5.81 17.51 20.74
CA ASN A 89 4.83 16.88 21.63
C ASN A 89 3.53 17.67 21.58
N ILE A 90 2.42 16.97 21.35
CA ILE A 90 1.11 17.62 21.15
C ILE A 90 0.61 18.35 22.40
N THR A 91 1.03 17.92 23.60
CA THR A 91 0.66 18.58 24.86
C THR A 91 1.20 20.00 24.99
N THR A 92 2.22 20.36 24.21
CA THR A 92 2.77 21.72 24.18
C THR A 92 1.95 22.68 23.32
N TRP A 93 1.00 22.15 22.54
CA TRP A 93 0.19 22.95 21.62
C TRP A 93 -1.10 23.44 22.27
N GLN A 94 -1.62 24.56 21.77
CA GLN A 94 -2.92 25.07 22.18
C GLN A 94 -4.05 24.13 21.71
N LYS A 95 -4.83 23.61 22.66
CA LYS A 95 -5.99 22.74 22.41
C LYS A 95 -7.04 23.36 21.49
N SER A 96 -7.16 24.69 21.48
CA SER A 96 -8.08 25.46 20.63
C SER A 96 -7.94 25.15 19.14
N LEU A 97 -6.76 24.65 18.70
CA LEU A 97 -6.51 24.25 17.32
C LEU A 97 -7.41 23.12 16.83
N ALA A 98 -7.89 22.27 17.72
CA ALA A 98 -8.81 21.18 17.41
C ALA A 98 -10.28 21.57 17.51
N GLY A 99 -10.58 22.83 17.89
CA GLY A 99 -11.94 23.32 18.06
C GLY A 99 -12.76 22.42 18.97
N GLN A 100 -13.94 22.00 18.50
CA GLN A 100 -14.86 21.13 19.24
C GLN A 100 -14.33 19.70 19.47
N CYS A 101 -13.28 19.29 18.75
CA CYS A 101 -12.61 18.01 18.92
C CYS A 101 -11.47 18.06 19.94
N ALA A 102 -11.22 19.20 20.60
CA ALA A 102 -10.10 19.37 21.52
C ALA A 102 -10.08 18.39 22.70
N ASP A 103 -11.26 18.02 23.20
CA ASP A 103 -11.42 17.13 24.36
C ASP A 103 -12.31 15.92 24.01
N HIS A 104 -12.19 15.41 22.78
CA HIS A 104 -12.93 14.23 22.35
C HIS A 104 -12.54 12.99 23.18
N ASN A 105 -13.48 12.06 23.37
CA ASN A 105 -13.26 10.80 24.06
C ASN A 105 -13.25 9.57 23.12
N CYS A 106 -12.87 9.78 21.85
CA CYS A 106 -12.84 8.71 20.84
C CYS A 106 -11.92 7.55 21.23
N GLU A 107 -12.33 6.34 20.84
CA GLU A 107 -11.62 5.10 21.16
C GLU A 107 -10.28 4.98 20.40
N LYS A 108 -9.46 4.01 20.81
CA LYS A 108 -8.20 3.67 20.13
C LYS A 108 -8.42 3.45 18.63
N GLY A 109 -7.64 4.17 17.81
CA GLY A 109 -7.71 4.09 16.35
C GLY A 109 -8.80 4.97 15.71
N GLN A 110 -9.58 5.69 16.52
CA GLN A 110 -10.59 6.63 16.03
C GLN A 110 -10.06 8.07 16.01
N LYS A 111 -10.71 8.89 15.20
CA LYS A 111 -10.57 10.34 15.17
C LYS A 111 -11.94 10.99 15.36
N CYS A 112 -11.91 12.20 15.91
CA CYS A 112 -13.06 13.07 15.96
C CYS A 112 -13.28 13.74 14.60
N GLU A 113 -14.50 13.61 14.09
CA GLU A 113 -15.04 14.38 12.98
C GLU A 113 -16.22 15.20 13.47
N PHE A 114 -16.36 16.38 12.90
CA PHE A 114 -17.42 17.30 13.26
C PHE A 114 -18.15 17.71 11.98
N ASN A 115 -19.48 17.57 11.94
CA ASN A 115 -20.27 17.94 10.76
C ASN A 115 -20.27 19.47 10.55
N ALA A 116 -20.47 19.91 9.30
CA ALA A 116 -20.48 21.34 8.94
C ALA A 116 -21.49 22.18 9.76
N ASP A 117 -22.53 21.55 10.31
CA ASP A 117 -23.62 22.19 11.06
C ASP A 117 -23.31 22.47 12.55
N GLY A 118 -22.11 22.17 13.06
CA GLY A 118 -21.69 22.65 14.39
C GLY A 118 -22.27 21.91 15.62
N ASN A 119 -23.18 20.91 15.43
CA ASN A 119 -23.87 20.22 16.52
C ASN A 119 -23.65 18.70 16.67
N ASN A 120 -22.93 18.01 15.77
CA ASN A 120 -22.79 16.55 15.86
C ASN A 120 -21.32 16.10 15.79
N LEU A 121 -20.73 15.87 16.98
CA LEU A 121 -19.42 15.25 17.13
C LEU A 121 -19.53 13.75 16.89
N LYS A 122 -18.72 13.22 15.98
CA LYS A 122 -18.69 11.80 15.65
C LYS A 122 -17.27 11.26 15.73
N CYS A 123 -17.11 10.17 16.47
CA CYS A 123 -15.88 9.38 16.41
C CYS A 123 -15.97 8.40 15.25
N VAL A 124 -14.99 8.46 14.34
CA VAL A 124 -14.89 7.57 13.19
C VAL A 124 -13.51 6.94 13.14
N GLU A 125 -13.38 5.80 12.48
CA GLU A 125 -12.07 5.16 12.27
C GLU A 125 -11.11 6.13 11.54
N ALA A 126 -9.94 6.38 12.14
CA ALA A 126 -8.95 7.29 11.59
C ALA A 126 -8.14 6.67 10.44
N TYR A 127 -8.12 5.34 10.38
CA TYR A 127 -7.37 4.53 9.43
C TYR A 127 -7.96 3.11 9.37
N CYS A 128 -7.63 2.37 8.32
CA CYS A 128 -8.04 0.98 8.20
C CYS A 128 -7.20 0.07 9.09
N LYS A 129 -7.84 -0.90 9.73
CA LYS A 129 -7.15 -1.90 10.56
C LYS A 129 -6.43 -2.91 9.65
N GLY A 130 -5.14 -3.15 9.94
CA GLY A 130 -4.33 -4.10 9.18
C GLY A 130 -4.24 -3.79 7.68
N LEU A 131 -3.74 -4.75 6.91
CA LEU A 131 -3.82 -4.75 5.44
C LEU A 131 -4.83 -5.82 5.02
N PRO A 132 -5.56 -5.63 3.91
CA PRO A 132 -6.52 -6.62 3.45
C PRO A 132 -5.78 -7.89 3.00
N ILE A 133 -6.29 -9.03 3.45
CA ILE A 133 -5.80 -10.35 3.05
C ILE A 133 -6.50 -10.72 1.74
N THR A 134 -5.73 -10.85 0.67
CA THR A 134 -6.25 -11.16 -0.66
C THR A 134 -5.65 -12.48 -1.16
N PRO A 135 -6.48 -13.48 -1.55
CA PRO A 135 -5.97 -14.77 -2.00
C PRO A 135 -4.99 -14.64 -3.15
N ASN A 136 -3.87 -15.36 -3.06
CA ASN A 136 -2.80 -15.39 -4.07
C ASN A 136 -2.23 -14.02 -4.43
N ALA A 137 -2.28 -13.07 -3.49
CA ALA A 137 -1.67 -11.76 -3.64
C ALA A 137 -0.94 -11.35 -2.36
N ALA A 138 0.09 -10.52 -2.55
CA ALA A 138 0.87 -9.90 -1.50
C ALA A 138 1.01 -8.41 -1.80
N VAL A 139 1.16 -7.61 -0.74
CA VAL A 139 1.43 -6.18 -0.87
C VAL A 139 2.81 -5.96 -1.51
N ASP A 140 2.93 -4.99 -2.40
CA ASP A 140 4.21 -4.54 -2.95
C ASP A 140 4.81 -3.50 -2.01
N GLU A 141 5.57 -3.96 -1.02
CA GLU A 141 6.15 -3.14 0.07
C GLU A 141 6.97 -1.95 -0.42
N ARG A 142 7.46 -1.99 -1.66
CA ARG A 142 8.19 -0.87 -2.31
C ARG A 142 7.37 0.41 -2.43
N PHE A 143 6.04 0.32 -2.37
CA PHE A 143 5.14 1.49 -2.39
C PHE A 143 4.87 2.06 -0.98
N GLY A 144 5.45 1.44 0.05
CA GLY A 144 5.18 1.72 1.45
C GLY A 144 3.84 1.14 1.90
N LEU A 145 3.69 0.93 3.21
CA LEU A 145 2.46 0.44 3.82
C LEU A 145 1.73 1.62 4.45
N ARG A 146 0.55 1.95 3.93
CA ARG A 146 -0.28 3.06 4.38
C ARG A 146 -1.60 2.52 4.88
N ARG A 147 -2.17 3.11 5.93
CA ARG A 147 -3.49 2.73 6.44
C ARG A 147 -4.45 3.90 6.53
N ASN A 148 -3.97 5.10 6.28
CA ASN A 148 -4.73 6.33 6.34
C ASN A 148 -5.90 6.28 5.35
N LEU A 149 -7.02 6.89 5.71
CA LEU A 149 -8.16 7.04 4.80
C LEU A 149 -7.72 7.66 3.46
N ASP A 150 -8.34 7.20 2.39
CA ASP A 150 -8.14 7.57 0.99
C ASP A 150 -6.73 7.27 0.43
N THR A 151 -5.90 6.53 1.19
CA THR A 151 -4.62 6.02 0.69
C THR A 151 -4.75 4.60 0.16
N GLY A 152 -3.93 4.27 -0.85
CA GLY A 152 -3.92 2.96 -1.47
C GLY A 152 -2.57 2.25 -1.34
N ASN A 153 -2.62 0.93 -1.12
CA ASN A 153 -1.45 0.06 -1.21
C ASN A 153 -1.52 -0.74 -2.50
N LYS A 154 -0.39 -0.85 -3.19
CA LYS A 154 -0.30 -1.66 -4.40
C LYS A 154 -0.09 -3.12 -4.04
N TYR A 155 -0.79 -4.01 -4.70
CA TYR A 155 -0.64 -5.45 -4.58
C TYR A 155 -0.06 -6.07 -5.83
N LYS A 156 0.48 -7.27 -5.66
CA LYS A 156 0.93 -8.16 -6.74
C LYS A 156 0.37 -9.53 -6.50
N CYS A 157 0.04 -10.21 -7.59
CA CYS A 157 -0.26 -11.63 -7.52
C CYS A 157 1.01 -12.44 -7.29
N ASN A 158 0.86 -13.53 -6.54
CA ASN A 158 1.90 -14.51 -6.28
C ASN A 158 2.36 -15.17 -7.59
N LYS A 159 3.53 -15.82 -7.57
CA LYS A 159 4.04 -16.58 -8.72
C LYS A 159 2.99 -17.60 -9.17
N GLY A 160 2.75 -17.67 -10.49
CA GLY A 160 1.71 -18.52 -11.06
C GLY A 160 0.32 -17.87 -11.15
N TYR A 161 0.16 -16.61 -10.75
CA TYR A 161 -1.11 -15.88 -10.84
C TYR A 161 -1.00 -14.58 -11.65
N LYS A 162 -2.10 -14.15 -12.28
CA LYS A 162 -2.24 -12.89 -13.03
C LYS A 162 -3.36 -12.07 -12.42
N MET A 163 -3.12 -10.76 -12.31
CA MET A 163 -4.07 -9.84 -11.72
C MET A 163 -5.20 -9.48 -12.69
N LYS A 164 -6.41 -9.41 -12.17
CA LYS A 164 -7.60 -8.85 -12.82
C LYS A 164 -8.13 -7.71 -11.96
N GLY A 165 -8.42 -6.57 -12.59
CA GLY A 165 -8.89 -5.37 -11.90
C GLY A 165 -7.78 -4.40 -11.48
N ASN A 166 -8.10 -3.47 -10.59
CA ASN A 166 -7.21 -2.39 -10.17
C ASN A 166 -6.25 -2.90 -9.07
N PRO A 167 -4.91 -2.87 -9.25
CA PRO A 167 -3.93 -3.42 -8.31
C PRO A 167 -3.88 -2.74 -6.93
N PHE A 168 -4.69 -1.71 -6.70
CA PHE A 168 -4.70 -0.98 -5.44
C PHE A 168 -5.83 -1.44 -4.53
N ALA A 169 -5.49 -1.70 -3.27
CA ALA A 169 -6.46 -1.72 -2.17
C ALA A 169 -6.47 -0.34 -1.52
N VAL A 170 -7.64 0.32 -1.49
CA VAL A 170 -7.78 1.69 -0.99
C VAL A 170 -8.51 1.68 0.34
N CYS A 171 -7.95 2.37 1.34
CA CYS A 171 -8.62 2.54 2.62
C CYS A 171 -9.71 3.60 2.48
N GLN A 172 -10.96 3.26 2.79
CA GLN A 172 -12.11 4.15 2.67
C GLN A 172 -12.75 4.43 4.02
N SER A 173 -13.42 5.57 4.13
CA SER A 173 -14.28 5.84 5.29
C SER A 173 -15.56 4.99 5.22
N PRO A 174 -16.01 4.33 6.31
CA PRO A 174 -15.42 4.36 7.66
C PRO A 174 -14.45 3.19 7.92
N GLY A 175 -13.15 3.38 7.70
CA GLY A 175 -12.09 2.45 8.12
C GLY A 175 -12.07 1.07 7.44
N HIS A 176 -12.52 0.93 6.20
CA HIS A 176 -12.55 -0.36 5.48
C HIS A 176 -11.75 -0.35 4.19
N TRP A 177 -11.17 -1.49 3.84
CA TRP A 177 -10.44 -1.65 2.59
C TRP A 177 -11.36 -1.94 1.42
N LYS A 178 -11.33 -1.10 0.39
CA LYS A 178 -11.91 -1.37 -0.91
C LYS A 178 -10.88 -2.06 -1.80
N VAL A 179 -11.14 -3.33 -2.10
CA VAL A 179 -10.31 -4.16 -2.99
C VAL A 179 -11.07 -4.39 -4.29
N LEU A 180 -10.50 -3.96 -5.41
CA LEU A 180 -11.09 -4.10 -6.75
C LEU A 180 -10.24 -4.99 -7.67
N PHE A 181 -9.42 -5.87 -7.08
CA PHE A 181 -8.66 -6.86 -7.83
C PHE A 181 -8.83 -8.26 -7.25
N TYR A 182 -8.53 -9.24 -8.11
CA TYR A 182 -8.35 -10.62 -7.72
C TYR A 182 -7.26 -11.25 -8.60
N CYS A 183 -6.68 -12.34 -8.10
CA CYS A 183 -5.63 -13.06 -8.78
C CYS A 183 -6.18 -14.35 -9.35
N THR A 184 -6.17 -14.46 -10.68
CA THR A 184 -6.50 -15.71 -11.38
C THR A 184 -5.23 -16.48 -11.65
N THR A 185 -5.30 -17.81 -11.78
CA THR A 185 -4.15 -18.58 -12.23
C THR A 185 -3.63 -18.00 -13.56
N LYS A 186 -2.31 -17.95 -13.72
CA LYS A 186 -1.70 -17.84 -15.05
C LYS A 186 -2.08 -19.15 -15.73
N VAL A 187 -3.15 -19.09 -16.49
CA VAL A 187 -3.54 -20.15 -17.40
C VAL A 187 -2.45 -20.21 -18.48
N THR A 188 -1.28 -20.75 -18.15
CA THR A 188 -0.43 -21.44 -19.11
C THR A 188 -1.01 -22.83 -19.19
N VAL A 189 -2.10 -23.00 -19.94
CA VAL A 189 -2.55 -24.38 -20.17
C VAL A 189 -1.50 -25.15 -20.95
N CYS A 190 -0.76 -24.43 -21.79
CA CYS A 190 0.36 -24.95 -22.51
C CYS A 190 1.64 -24.30 -21.96
N GLY A 191 2.54 -25.11 -21.42
CA GLY A 191 3.74 -24.66 -20.70
C GLY A 191 4.86 -24.10 -21.58
N ALA A 192 4.68 -24.02 -22.90
CA ALA A 192 5.71 -23.62 -23.85
C ALA A 192 5.21 -22.60 -24.88
N GLU A 193 6.11 -21.74 -25.36
CA GLU A 193 5.81 -20.76 -26.41
C GLU A 193 5.41 -21.43 -27.72
N GLY A 194 4.39 -20.86 -28.37
CA GLY A 194 3.86 -21.32 -29.65
C GLY A 194 2.82 -22.43 -29.56
N TYR A 195 2.40 -22.84 -28.36
CA TYR A 195 1.25 -23.73 -28.18
C TYR A 195 -0.05 -22.92 -28.04
N GLN A 196 -1.09 -23.34 -28.75
CA GLN A 196 -2.47 -22.89 -28.61
C GLN A 196 -3.24 -23.85 -27.70
N TYR A 197 -4.14 -23.31 -26.88
CA TYR A 197 -5.01 -24.11 -26.01
C TYR A 197 -6.43 -24.18 -26.57
N ASP A 198 -6.92 -25.40 -26.74
CA ASP A 198 -8.32 -25.65 -27.07
C ASP A 198 -9.13 -25.86 -25.79
N MET A 199 -10.09 -24.97 -25.54
CA MET A 199 -10.97 -25.02 -24.36
C MET A 199 -12.00 -26.17 -24.42
N THR A 200 -12.35 -26.63 -25.61
CA THR A 200 -13.32 -27.71 -25.85
C THR A 200 -12.70 -29.06 -25.56
N THR A 201 -11.55 -29.33 -26.16
CA THR A 201 -10.83 -30.60 -26.00
C THR A 201 -9.86 -30.60 -24.82
N LYS A 202 -9.68 -29.44 -24.17
CA LYS A 202 -8.70 -29.23 -23.09
C LYS A 202 -7.28 -29.66 -23.49
N THR A 203 -6.92 -29.49 -24.77
CA THR A 203 -5.66 -29.96 -25.34
C THR A 203 -4.77 -28.79 -25.80
N CYS A 204 -3.46 -28.99 -25.74
CA CYS A 204 -2.45 -28.04 -26.23
C CYS A 204 -1.92 -28.47 -27.60
N ILE A 205 -2.01 -27.58 -28.59
CA ILE A 205 -1.64 -27.86 -29.98
C ILE A 205 -0.57 -26.86 -30.43
N LYS A 206 0.50 -27.36 -31.06
CA LYS A 206 1.51 -26.52 -31.71
C LYS A 206 1.69 -26.95 -33.16
N LEU A 207 1.42 -26.05 -34.10
CA LEU A 207 1.58 -26.31 -35.52
C LEU A 207 3.02 -26.05 -35.96
N VAL A 208 3.66 -27.06 -36.54
CA VAL A 208 5.03 -26.98 -37.05
C VAL A 208 4.98 -26.90 -38.58
N LYS A 209 5.13 -25.67 -39.13
CA LYS A 209 5.09 -25.44 -40.59
C LYS A 209 6.36 -25.86 -41.34
N ALA A 210 7.51 -25.91 -40.65
CA ALA A 210 8.79 -26.29 -41.22
C ALA A 210 9.57 -27.15 -40.21
N PRO A 211 9.71 -28.47 -40.43
CA PRO A 211 10.46 -29.34 -39.54
C PRO A 211 11.95 -28.99 -39.60
N LYS A 212 12.57 -28.77 -38.43
CA LYS A 212 14.01 -28.52 -38.28
C LYS A 212 14.82 -29.78 -37.92
N SER A 213 14.14 -30.90 -37.72
CA SER A 213 14.71 -32.18 -37.28
C SER A 213 13.92 -33.35 -37.88
N LYS A 214 14.52 -34.55 -37.83
CA LYS A 214 13.84 -35.80 -38.23
C LYS A 214 12.69 -36.11 -37.28
N TRP A 215 11.72 -36.91 -37.75
CA TRP A 215 10.50 -37.25 -37.04
C TRP A 215 10.77 -37.80 -35.63
N GLU A 216 11.69 -38.74 -35.49
CA GLU A 216 12.01 -39.42 -34.24
C GLU A 216 12.56 -38.43 -33.21
N ALA A 217 13.50 -37.58 -33.62
CA ALA A 217 14.08 -36.54 -32.77
C ALA A 217 13.05 -35.48 -32.37
N ALA A 218 12.15 -35.09 -33.28
CA ALA A 218 11.08 -34.15 -32.99
C ALA A 218 10.04 -34.75 -32.02
N ARG A 219 9.75 -36.06 -32.15
CA ARG A 219 8.80 -36.79 -31.30
C ARG A 219 9.32 -36.89 -29.88
N GLU A 220 10.61 -37.18 -29.72
CA GLU A 220 11.26 -37.26 -28.42
C GLU A 220 11.24 -35.91 -27.67
N ILE A 221 11.39 -34.80 -28.39
CA ILE A 221 11.24 -33.45 -27.82
C ILE A 221 9.79 -33.21 -27.37
N CYS A 222 8.82 -33.61 -28.19
CA CYS A 222 7.40 -33.44 -27.88
C CYS A 222 6.96 -34.28 -26.68
N GLN A 223 7.42 -35.54 -26.60
CA GLN A 223 7.17 -36.44 -25.47
C GLN A 223 7.80 -35.93 -24.16
N ARG A 224 8.96 -35.25 -24.25
CA ARG A 224 9.57 -34.58 -23.10
C ARG A 224 8.83 -33.31 -22.66
N GLN A 225 7.94 -32.76 -23.49
CA GLN A 225 7.19 -31.55 -23.20
C GLN A 225 5.70 -31.87 -22.98
N ALA A 226 5.25 -31.74 -21.72
CA ALA A 226 3.83 -31.76 -21.36
C ALA A 226 3.06 -33.04 -21.75
N ASP A 227 3.70 -34.21 -21.69
CA ASP A 227 3.10 -35.52 -22.03
C ASP A 227 2.44 -35.58 -23.43
N GLY A 228 2.91 -34.75 -24.37
CA GLY A 228 2.38 -34.66 -25.73
C GLY A 228 3.00 -35.66 -26.71
N ASP A 229 2.36 -35.87 -27.86
CA ASP A 229 2.91 -36.69 -28.94
C ASP A 229 2.79 -35.97 -30.30
N LEU A 230 3.65 -36.32 -31.25
CA LEU A 230 3.59 -35.82 -32.62
C LEU A 230 2.50 -36.55 -33.40
N VAL A 231 1.60 -35.79 -34.01
CA VAL A 231 0.58 -36.33 -34.89
C VAL A 231 0.94 -36.02 -36.34
N SER A 232 1.07 -37.08 -37.15
CA SER A 232 1.26 -36.94 -38.59
C SER A 232 -0.09 -36.65 -39.24
N ILE A 233 -0.17 -35.55 -40.00
CA ILE A 233 -1.38 -35.09 -40.67
C ILE A 233 -1.37 -35.62 -42.10
N THR A 234 -1.62 -36.91 -42.25
CA THR A 234 -1.57 -37.61 -43.55
C THR A 234 -2.93 -37.90 -44.16
N THR A 235 -4.02 -37.65 -43.41
CA THR A 235 -5.38 -37.92 -43.87
C THR A 235 -6.21 -36.64 -43.94
N LYS A 236 -7.20 -36.63 -44.82
CA LYS A 236 -8.10 -35.48 -45.03
C LYS A 236 -8.87 -35.15 -43.75
N GLU A 237 -9.32 -36.15 -43.01
CA GLU A 237 -10.07 -35.94 -41.76
C GLU A 237 -9.21 -35.26 -40.69
N LYS A 238 -7.94 -35.62 -40.59
CA LYS A 238 -6.98 -34.97 -39.68
C LYS A 238 -6.64 -33.56 -40.12
N TRP A 239 -6.60 -33.31 -41.43
CA TRP A 239 -6.38 -31.99 -42.01
C TRP A 239 -7.58 -31.06 -41.76
N ASP A 240 -8.81 -31.55 -41.97
CA ASP A 240 -10.06 -30.82 -41.74
C ASP A 240 -10.27 -30.47 -40.26
N PHE A 241 -9.75 -31.30 -39.32
CA PHE A 241 -9.70 -30.97 -37.90
C PHE A 241 -8.75 -29.78 -37.62
N ILE A 242 -7.60 -29.72 -38.29
CA ILE A 242 -6.54 -28.73 -38.03
C ILE A 242 -6.77 -27.40 -38.75
N ILE A 243 -7.39 -27.40 -39.94
CA ILE A 243 -7.72 -26.16 -40.67
C ILE A 243 -8.54 -25.20 -39.80
N LYS A 244 -9.40 -25.72 -38.92
CA LYS A 244 -10.20 -24.93 -37.98
C LYS A 244 -9.38 -24.04 -37.01
N TYR A 245 -8.07 -24.27 -36.93
CA TYR A 245 -7.12 -23.52 -36.08
C TYR A 245 -6.10 -22.71 -36.89
N LEU A 246 -6.20 -22.71 -38.23
CA LEU A 246 -5.30 -21.99 -39.13
C LEU A 246 -5.89 -20.65 -39.66
N GLU A 247 -7.16 -20.38 -39.37
CA GLU A 247 -7.87 -19.11 -39.62
C GLU A 247 -7.87 -18.21 -38.36
#